data_AF-A0AA97IH06-F1
#
_entry.id   AF-A0AA97IH06-F1
#
_cell.length_a   1.000
_cell.length_b   1.000
_cell.length_c   1.000
_cell.angle_alpha   90.00
_cell.angle_beta   90.00
_cell.angle_gamma   90.00
#
_symmetry.space_group_name_H-M   'P 1'
#
loop_
_entity.id
_entity.type
_entity.pdbx_description
1 polymer ?
#
loop_
_entity_poly.entity_id
_entity_poly.type
_entity_poly.pdbx_seq_one_letter_code
_entity_poly.pdbx_strand_id
1 'polypeptide(L)'
;MTENSPELENSPEQKHPYSDASINHCPCGSGQTYRACCGPYHSGQAAPTAEALMRSRFSAYYLKNTDYLLASTWQRQINGLDKAGIHRETDATRWTRLDVVSTEAGGSSDTRGKVEFKAWFLNPVTGREEAHHERSDFIREQDRWYFIYPDIPAKLPGRNDPCLCGSGKKYKKCCG
;
A
#
# COMPACT_ATOMS: atom_id res chain seq x y z
N MET A 1 -32.02 28.68 -38.95
CA MET A 1 -30.77 29.28 -39.49
C MET A 1 -30.46 30.44 -38.57
N THR A 2 -29.58 30.36 -37.60
CA THR A 2 -28.30 29.65 -37.51
C THR A 2 -28.08 29.10 -36.11
N GLU A 3 -27.42 27.95 -36.07
CA GLU A 3 -26.83 27.32 -34.89
C GLU A 3 -25.83 28.28 -34.22
N ASN A 4 -25.69 28.17 -32.89
CA ASN A 4 -24.36 28.11 -32.27
C ASN A 4 -24.47 27.58 -30.84
N SER A 5 -23.93 26.36 -30.67
CA SER A 5 -23.60 25.73 -29.40
C SER A 5 -22.59 26.57 -28.61
N PRO A 6 -22.69 26.61 -27.27
CA PRO A 6 -21.57 27.03 -26.44
C PRO A 6 -20.51 25.91 -26.35
N GLU A 7 -19.27 26.29 -26.56
CA GLU A 7 -18.07 25.46 -26.46
C GLU A 7 -17.94 24.86 -25.04
N LEU A 8 -17.68 23.55 -25.00
CA LEU A 8 -17.30 22.82 -23.79
C LEU A 8 -15.86 23.21 -23.44
N GLU A 9 -15.68 24.18 -22.54
CA GLU A 9 -14.37 24.48 -21.97
C GLU A 9 -13.92 23.37 -21.00
N ASN A 10 -12.69 22.91 -21.26
CA ASN A 10 -11.96 21.86 -20.57
C ASN A 10 -11.88 22.05 -19.05
N SER A 11 -12.29 21.02 -18.31
CA SER A 11 -12.02 20.85 -16.88
C SER A 11 -10.52 20.65 -16.64
N PRO A 12 -9.90 21.25 -15.61
CA PRO A 12 -8.48 21.12 -15.37
C PRO A 12 -8.18 19.72 -14.83
N GLU A 13 -7.61 18.85 -15.68
CA GLU A 13 -6.94 17.64 -15.22
C GLU A 13 -5.84 18.05 -14.22
N GLN A 14 -6.04 17.65 -12.96
CA GLN A 14 -5.09 17.83 -11.88
C GLN A 14 -3.78 17.13 -12.25
N LYS A 15 -2.78 17.93 -12.64
CA LYS A 15 -1.44 17.43 -12.97
C LYS A 15 -0.78 16.87 -11.70
N HIS A 16 -0.84 15.56 -11.55
CA HIS A 16 -0.06 14.82 -10.56
C HIS A 16 1.43 15.06 -10.86
N PRO A 17 2.26 15.52 -9.90
CA PRO A 17 3.65 15.90 -10.15
C PRO A 17 4.57 14.72 -10.54
N TYR A 18 4.04 13.50 -10.56
CA TYR A 18 4.70 12.28 -11.01
C TYR A 18 3.83 11.59 -12.05
N SER A 19 3.62 12.25 -13.21
CA SER A 19 3.10 11.59 -14.40
C SER A 19 4.00 10.41 -14.76
N ASP A 20 3.40 9.27 -15.07
CA ASP A 20 3.98 7.96 -15.46
C ASP A 20 5.22 8.04 -16.39
N ALA A 21 5.40 9.15 -17.12
CA ALA A 21 6.46 9.38 -18.09
C ALA A 21 7.88 9.69 -17.55
N SER A 22 8.09 9.96 -16.24
CA SER A 22 9.41 10.44 -15.74
C SER A 22 10.17 9.48 -14.81
N ILE A 23 9.63 8.30 -14.48
CA ILE A 23 10.24 7.37 -13.53
C ILE A 23 10.89 6.20 -14.27
N ASN A 24 12.16 6.38 -14.62
CA ASN A 24 12.95 5.33 -15.28
C ASN A 24 13.25 4.15 -14.34
N HIS A 25 13.31 4.35 -13.02
CA HIS A 25 13.59 3.30 -12.03
C HIS A 25 12.55 3.30 -10.91
N CYS A 26 12.20 2.12 -10.44
CA CYS A 26 11.20 1.93 -9.41
C CYS A 26 11.70 2.50 -8.06
N PRO A 27 10.92 3.35 -7.36
CA PRO A 27 11.34 3.96 -6.10
C PRO A 27 11.65 2.96 -4.98
N CYS A 28 11.10 1.74 -5.04
CA CYS A 28 11.27 0.72 -4.02
C CYS A 28 12.69 0.13 -3.87
N GLY A 29 13.68 0.66 -4.59
CA GLY A 29 15.07 0.23 -4.49
C GLY A 29 15.37 -1.11 -5.16
N SER A 30 14.49 -1.61 -6.04
CA SER A 30 14.69 -2.89 -6.74
C SER A 30 15.70 -2.83 -7.91
N GLY A 31 16.07 -1.63 -8.36
CA GLY A 31 16.90 -1.40 -9.55
C GLY A 31 16.17 -1.65 -10.88
N GLN A 32 14.93 -2.13 -10.87
CA GLN A 32 14.11 -2.32 -12.07
C GLN A 32 13.36 -1.05 -12.47
N THR A 33 12.83 -0.99 -13.68
CA THR A 33 11.90 0.07 -14.08
C THR A 33 10.58 -0.03 -13.30
N TYR A 34 9.88 1.08 -13.11
CA TYR A 34 8.60 1.08 -12.40
C TYR A 34 7.58 0.12 -13.06
N ARG A 35 7.47 0.17 -14.39
CA ARG A 35 6.56 -0.67 -15.18
C ARG A 35 6.84 -2.18 -15.05
N ALA A 36 8.09 -2.58 -14.81
CA ALA A 36 8.47 -3.98 -14.61
C ALA A 36 8.45 -4.41 -13.12
N CYS A 37 8.26 -3.46 -12.19
CA CYS A 37 8.36 -3.71 -10.76
C CYS A 37 7.03 -3.45 -10.03
N CYS A 38 6.80 -2.24 -9.51
CA CYS A 38 5.61 -1.94 -8.71
C CYS A 38 4.38 -1.56 -9.55
N GLY A 39 4.58 -1.16 -10.81
CA GLY A 39 3.50 -0.79 -11.73
C GLY A 39 2.38 -1.83 -11.83
N PRO A 40 2.66 -3.11 -12.12
CA PRO A 40 1.64 -4.14 -12.23
C PRO A 40 0.82 -4.30 -10.94
N TYR A 41 1.45 -4.15 -9.76
CA TYR A 41 0.75 -4.25 -8.48
C TYR A 41 -0.17 -3.05 -8.25
N HIS A 42 0.28 -1.84 -8.57
CA HIS A 42 -0.55 -0.64 -8.52
C HIS A 42 -1.73 -0.70 -9.51
N SER A 43 -1.59 -1.45 -10.61
CA SER A 43 -2.67 -1.74 -11.57
C SER A 43 -3.55 -2.93 -11.19
N GLY A 44 -3.38 -3.52 -10.00
CA GLY A 44 -4.29 -4.53 -9.43
C GLY A 44 -3.76 -5.96 -9.40
N GLN A 45 -2.57 -6.24 -9.96
CA GLN A 45 -1.94 -7.55 -9.81
C GLN A 45 -1.60 -7.81 -8.34
N ALA A 46 -1.76 -9.06 -7.88
CA ALA A 46 -1.37 -9.44 -6.53
C ALA A 46 0.16 -9.43 -6.41
N ALA A 47 0.68 -8.80 -5.34
CA ALA A 47 2.09 -8.94 -4.99
C ALA A 47 2.35 -10.41 -4.59
N PRO A 48 3.40 -11.07 -5.11
CA PRO A 48 3.63 -12.50 -4.87
C PRO A 48 4.15 -12.82 -3.47
N THR A 49 4.74 -11.84 -2.78
CA THR A 49 5.33 -11.98 -1.45
C THR A 49 5.02 -10.77 -0.56
N ALA A 50 5.18 -10.94 0.75
CA ALA A 50 5.06 -9.84 1.71
C ALA A 50 6.07 -8.71 1.41
N GLU A 51 7.31 -9.05 1.04
CA GLU A 51 8.32 -8.07 0.64
C GLU A 51 7.91 -7.32 -0.63
N ALA A 52 7.38 -8.01 -1.64
CA ALA A 52 6.91 -7.36 -2.87
C ALA A 52 5.79 -6.36 -2.56
N LEU A 53 4.90 -6.70 -1.62
CA LEU A 53 3.86 -5.78 -1.15
C LEU A 53 4.45 -4.59 -0.37
N MET A 54 5.44 -4.81 0.48
CA MET A 54 6.10 -3.72 1.21
C MET A 54 6.75 -2.73 0.23
N ARG A 55 7.44 -3.25 -0.79
CA ARG A 55 8.09 -2.46 -1.84
C ARG A 55 7.10 -1.66 -2.68
N SER A 56 5.98 -2.25 -3.07
CA SER A 56 4.93 -1.52 -3.79
C SER A 56 4.26 -0.47 -2.91
N ARG A 57 3.97 -0.77 -1.64
CA ARG A 57 3.44 0.23 -0.71
C ARG A 57 4.37 1.43 -0.54
N PHE A 58 5.68 1.22 -0.40
CA PHE A 58 6.63 2.34 -0.40
C PHE A 58 6.56 3.15 -1.69
N SER A 59 6.51 2.49 -2.86
CA SER A 59 6.37 3.19 -4.14
C SER A 59 5.06 3.97 -4.22
N ALA A 60 3.98 3.47 -3.62
CA ALA A 60 2.71 4.19 -3.54
C ALA A 60 2.80 5.42 -2.63
N TYR A 61 3.52 5.36 -1.51
CA TYR A 61 3.83 6.55 -0.70
C TYR A 61 4.63 7.59 -1.51
N TYR A 62 5.68 7.14 -2.22
CA TYR A 62 6.50 8.00 -3.07
C TYR A 62 5.68 8.70 -4.17
N LEU A 63 4.76 7.96 -4.81
CA LEU A 63 3.91 8.42 -5.90
C LEU A 63 2.61 9.09 -5.45
N LYS A 64 2.36 9.15 -4.14
CA LYS A 64 1.10 9.62 -3.55
C LYS A 64 -0.13 8.85 -4.06
N ASN A 65 0.01 7.54 -4.28
CA ASN A 65 -1.08 6.66 -4.67
C ASN A 65 -1.79 6.11 -3.42
N THR A 66 -2.60 6.96 -2.79
CA THR A 66 -3.30 6.62 -1.56
C THR A 66 -4.35 5.52 -1.76
N ASP A 67 -4.97 5.44 -2.93
CA ASP A 67 -5.94 4.39 -3.24
C ASP A 67 -5.30 3.00 -3.14
N TYR A 68 -4.08 2.83 -3.67
CA TYR A 68 -3.33 1.60 -3.50
C TYR A 68 -3.01 1.30 -2.03
N LEU A 69 -2.62 2.32 -1.26
CA LEU A 69 -2.34 2.15 0.17
C LEU A 69 -3.57 1.67 0.94
N LEU A 70 -4.76 2.21 0.64
CA LEU A 70 -6.00 1.77 1.25
C LEU A 70 -6.39 0.36 0.80
N ALA A 71 -6.31 0.07 -0.50
CA ALA A 71 -6.68 -1.23 -1.07
C ALA A 71 -5.77 -2.38 -0.58
N SER A 72 -4.49 -2.09 -0.35
CA SER A 72 -3.51 -3.06 0.15
C SER A 72 -3.39 -3.11 1.68
N THR A 73 -4.22 -2.37 2.40
CA THR A 73 -4.39 -2.52 3.86
C THR A 73 -5.34 -3.67 4.14
N TRP A 74 -5.11 -4.41 5.23
CA TRP A 74 -6.02 -5.48 5.62
C TRP A 74 -7.42 -4.92 5.86
N GLN A 75 -8.40 -5.41 5.11
CA GLN A 75 -9.75 -4.83 5.04
C GLN A 75 -10.48 -4.81 6.40
N ARG A 76 -9.99 -5.58 7.37
CA ARG A 76 -10.55 -5.59 8.72
C ARG A 76 -10.10 -4.43 9.60
N GLN A 77 -9.06 -3.72 9.18
CA GLN A 77 -8.56 -2.50 9.83
C GLN A 77 -9.08 -1.24 9.12
N ILE A 78 -9.64 -1.35 7.91
CA ILE A 78 -9.96 -0.20 7.05
C ILE A 78 -10.90 0.84 7.69
N ASN A 79 -11.79 0.39 8.58
CA ASN A 79 -12.74 1.26 9.27
C ASN A 79 -12.14 1.99 10.48
N GLY A 80 -11.06 1.44 11.07
CA GLY A 80 -10.32 2.07 12.16
C GLY A 80 -9.18 2.96 11.67
N LEU A 81 -8.92 2.98 10.36
CA LEU A 81 -7.82 3.70 9.74
C LEU A 81 -8.14 5.20 9.59
N ASP A 82 -7.21 6.06 10.01
CA ASP A 82 -7.25 7.49 9.66
C ASP A 82 -6.84 7.66 8.20
N LYS A 83 -7.80 7.50 7.29
CA LYS A 83 -7.58 7.65 5.84
C LYS A 83 -7.06 9.05 5.50
N ALA A 84 -7.58 10.08 6.17
CA ALA A 84 -7.12 11.45 5.98
C ALA A 84 -5.67 11.63 6.47
N GLY A 85 -5.28 10.92 7.52
CA GLY A 85 -3.90 10.81 8.00
C GLY A 85 -2.95 10.27 6.95
N ILE A 86 -3.32 9.18 6.27
CA ILE A 86 -2.50 8.64 5.17
C ILE A 86 -2.31 9.67 4.06
N HIS A 87 -3.39 10.36 3.63
CA HIS A 87 -3.26 11.43 2.64
C HIS A 87 -2.30 12.53 3.10
N ARG A 88 -2.46 13.02 4.34
CA ARG A 88 -1.56 14.05 4.91
C ARG A 88 -0.11 13.58 4.92
N GLU A 89 0.15 12.35 5.34
CA GLU A 89 1.49 11.77 5.37
C GLU A 89 2.11 11.66 3.97
N THR A 90 1.34 11.13 3.00
CA THR A 90 1.78 11.03 1.60
C THR A 90 2.09 12.39 0.99
N ASP A 91 1.39 13.44 1.41
CA ASP A 91 1.59 14.78 0.88
C ASP A 91 2.75 15.53 1.54
N ALA A 92 2.91 15.37 2.85
CA ALA A 92 3.89 16.11 3.65
C ALA A 92 5.29 15.50 3.59
N THR A 93 5.40 14.19 3.38
CA THR A 93 6.68 13.48 3.48
C THR A 93 7.34 13.30 2.12
N ARG A 94 8.57 13.80 1.99
CA ARG A 94 9.41 13.53 0.81
C ARG A 94 10.22 12.26 1.02
N TRP A 95 9.63 11.13 0.66
CA TRP A 95 10.30 9.83 0.62
C TRP A 95 11.39 9.80 -0.46
N THR A 96 12.52 9.15 -0.17
CA THR A 96 13.69 9.13 -1.06
C THR A 96 14.05 7.72 -1.51
N ARG A 97 14.09 6.74 -0.59
CA ARG A 97 14.43 5.35 -0.90
C ARG A 97 13.96 4.37 0.18
N LEU A 98 13.94 3.09 -0.18
CA LEU A 98 13.64 1.98 0.70
C LEU A 98 14.81 0.99 0.72
N ASP A 99 15.26 0.63 1.92
CA ASP A 99 16.13 -0.52 2.12
C ASP A 99 15.35 -1.62 2.85
N VAL A 100 15.18 -2.78 2.24
CA VAL A 100 14.68 -3.96 2.95
C VAL A 100 15.85 -4.61 3.68
N VAL A 101 15.69 -4.79 5.00
CA VAL A 101 16.71 -5.35 5.88
C VAL A 101 16.56 -6.86 6.01
N SER A 102 15.34 -7.33 6.29
CA SER A 102 15.05 -8.75 6.45
C SER A 102 13.59 -9.08 6.14
N THR A 103 13.35 -10.33 5.73
CA THR A 103 12.01 -10.88 5.53
C THR A 103 11.91 -12.20 6.30
N GLU A 104 10.88 -12.35 7.12
CA GLU A 104 10.55 -13.60 7.84
C GLU A 104 9.23 -14.15 7.30
N ALA A 105 9.24 -15.40 6.83
CA ALA A 105 8.14 -16.01 6.06
C ALA A 105 7.72 -15.11 4.88
N GLY A 106 6.42 -15.01 4.56
CA GLY A 106 5.95 -14.10 3.51
C GLY A 106 6.21 -14.55 2.07
N GLY A 107 6.61 -15.81 1.87
CA GLY A 107 6.76 -16.43 0.54
C GLY A 107 5.41 -16.87 -0.06
N SER A 108 5.43 -17.47 -1.24
CA SER A 108 4.23 -17.88 -1.99
C SER A 108 3.37 -18.95 -1.27
N SER A 109 3.97 -19.74 -0.39
CA SER A 109 3.28 -20.76 0.41
C SER A 109 2.78 -20.24 1.77
N ASP A 110 3.25 -19.08 2.21
CA ASP A 110 2.98 -18.58 3.56
C ASP A 110 1.64 -17.85 3.63
N THR A 111 1.06 -17.77 4.83
CA THR A 111 -0.17 -16.99 5.09
C THR A 111 0.10 -15.78 5.97
N ARG A 112 1.31 -15.67 6.51
CA ARG A 112 1.82 -14.57 7.33
C ARG A 112 3.25 -14.26 6.90
N GLY A 113 3.66 -13.01 7.09
CA GLY A 113 5.03 -12.59 6.84
C GLY A 113 5.36 -11.34 7.62
N LYS A 114 6.65 -11.11 7.87
CA LYS A 114 7.16 -9.87 8.44
C LYS A 114 8.25 -9.32 7.52
N VAL A 115 8.27 -8.01 7.36
CA VAL A 115 9.31 -7.32 6.60
C VAL A 115 9.90 -6.22 7.48
N GLU A 116 11.21 -6.26 7.69
CA GLU A 116 11.98 -5.21 8.34
C GLU A 116 12.63 -4.33 7.28
N PHE A 117 12.51 -3.02 7.41
CA PHE A 117 12.97 -2.08 6.40
C PHE A 117 13.31 -0.71 6.97
N LYS A 118 14.08 0.05 6.20
CA LYS A 118 14.34 1.47 6.42
C LYS A 118 13.69 2.28 5.30
N ALA A 119 12.69 3.09 5.64
CA ALA A 119 12.08 4.05 4.73
C ALA A 119 12.74 5.41 4.95
N TRP A 120 13.47 5.87 3.94
CA TRP A 120 14.25 7.11 4.01
C TRP A 120 13.46 8.28 3.48
N PHE A 121 13.63 9.44 4.12
CA PHE A 121 12.95 10.67 3.77
C PHE A 121 13.86 11.88 3.99
N LEU A 122 13.58 12.97 3.27
CA LEU A 122 14.25 14.25 3.50
C LEU A 122 13.53 14.99 4.63
N ASN A 123 14.19 15.15 5.78
CA ASN A 123 13.63 15.92 6.88
C ASN A 123 13.62 17.41 6.49
N PRO A 124 12.44 18.07 6.45
CA PRO A 124 12.34 19.46 5.99
C PRO A 124 12.92 20.47 6.98
N VAL A 125 13.08 20.09 8.26
CA VAL A 125 13.65 20.95 9.31
C VAL A 125 15.17 20.89 9.27
N THR A 126 15.75 19.69 9.18
CA THR A 126 17.21 19.50 9.22
C THR A 126 17.87 19.54 7.84
N GLY A 127 17.09 19.33 6.77
CA GLY A 127 17.58 19.21 5.39
C GLY A 127 18.39 17.93 5.13
N ARG A 128 18.40 16.97 6.08
CA ARG A 128 19.17 15.72 5.98
C ARG A 128 18.27 14.54 5.65
N GLU A 129 18.85 13.51 5.05
CA GLU A 129 18.17 12.23 4.88
C GLU A 129 18.13 11.49 6.23
N GLU A 130 16.94 11.12 6.65
CA GLU A 130 16.68 10.36 7.88
C GLU A 130 15.85 9.11 7.53
N ALA A 131 15.79 8.14 8.45
CA ALA A 131 15.12 6.86 8.19
C ALA A 131 14.15 6.49 9.31
N HIS A 132 12.98 5.99 8.92
CA HIS A 132 12.12 5.17 9.77
C HIS A 132 12.61 3.73 9.66
N HIS A 133 13.07 3.14 10.76
CA HIS A 133 13.44 1.73 10.81
C HIS A 133 12.32 0.94 11.49
N GLU A 134 11.64 0.11 10.71
CA GLU A 134 10.40 -0.53 11.12
C GLU A 134 10.38 -2.01 10.75
N ARG A 135 9.53 -2.75 11.46
CA ARG A 135 9.20 -4.13 11.15
C ARG A 135 7.69 -4.31 11.10
N SER A 136 7.15 -4.56 9.92
CA SER A 136 5.72 -4.65 9.70
C SER A 136 5.23 -6.08 9.50
N ASP A 137 3.99 -6.32 9.91
CA ASP A 137 3.29 -7.60 9.75
C ASP A 137 2.41 -7.60 8.49
N PHE A 138 2.32 -8.78 7.87
CA PHE A 138 1.55 -9.01 6.66
C PHE A 138 0.72 -10.29 6.79
N ILE A 139 -0.45 -10.31 6.13
CA ILE A 139 -1.33 -11.48 6.05
C ILE A 139 -1.72 -11.75 4.62
N ARG A 140 -1.80 -13.02 4.22
CA ARG A 140 -2.35 -13.43 2.93
C ARG A 140 -3.77 -13.97 3.11
N GLU A 141 -4.72 -13.37 2.41
CA GLU A 141 -6.11 -13.84 2.33
C GLU A 141 -6.50 -13.89 0.84
N GLN A 142 -7.12 -15.00 0.39
CA GLN A 142 -7.56 -15.18 -1.00
C GLN A 142 -6.45 -14.87 -2.03
N ASP A 143 -5.26 -15.42 -1.76
CA ASP A 143 -4.04 -15.24 -2.57
C ASP A 143 -3.56 -13.79 -2.75
N ARG A 144 -3.98 -12.88 -1.86
CA ARG A 144 -3.49 -11.51 -1.81
C ARG A 144 -2.90 -11.19 -0.46
N TRP A 145 -1.70 -10.62 -0.49
CA TRP A 145 -1.06 -10.05 0.70
C TRP A 145 -1.72 -8.72 1.07
N TYR A 146 -1.80 -8.46 2.37
CA TYR A 146 -2.27 -7.21 2.96
C TYR A 146 -1.34 -6.77 4.08
N PHE A 147 -1.15 -5.45 4.18
CA PHE A 147 -0.42 -4.81 5.27
C PHE A 147 -1.29 -4.74 6.53
N ILE A 148 -0.67 -4.99 7.69
CA ILE A 148 -1.31 -4.88 9.00
C ILE A 148 -0.73 -3.65 9.71
N TYR A 149 -1.58 -2.67 10.04
CA TYR A 149 -1.20 -1.58 10.93
C TYR A 149 -1.10 -2.10 12.37
N PRO A 150 0.01 -1.86 13.10
CA PRO A 150 0.21 -2.40 14.45
C PRO A 150 -0.82 -1.88 15.46
N ASP A 151 -1.22 -0.62 15.34
CA ASP A 151 -2.06 0.07 16.35
C ASP A 151 -3.56 0.05 16.02
N ILE A 152 -3.96 -0.63 14.94
CA ILE A 152 -5.36 -0.68 14.52
C ILE A 152 -5.91 -2.09 14.80
N PRO A 153 -6.88 -2.24 15.70
CA PRO A 153 -7.45 -3.55 15.96
C PRO A 153 -8.21 -4.05 14.73
N ALA A 154 -8.04 -5.33 14.42
CA ALA A 154 -8.83 -5.97 13.37
C ALA A 154 -10.26 -6.18 13.83
N LYS A 155 -11.24 -5.78 13.01
CA LYS A 155 -12.63 -6.15 13.24
C LYS A 155 -12.78 -7.67 13.08
N LEU A 156 -13.06 -8.36 14.19
CA LEU A 156 -13.36 -9.78 14.20
C LEU A 156 -14.79 -10.03 13.67
N PRO A 157 -15.06 -11.20 13.06
CA PRO A 157 -16.42 -11.59 12.72
C PRO A 157 -17.30 -11.61 13.96
N GLY A 158 -18.59 -11.34 13.74
CA GLY A 158 -19.60 -11.62 14.73
C GLY A 158 -19.59 -13.10 15.10
N ARG A 159 -20.03 -13.40 16.33
CA ARG A 159 -20.05 -14.75 16.91
C ARG A 159 -20.69 -15.81 15.98
N ASN A 160 -21.67 -15.41 15.16
CA ASN A 160 -22.38 -16.30 14.24
C ASN A 160 -21.95 -16.20 12.77
N ASP A 161 -21.03 -15.30 12.43
CA ASP A 161 -20.54 -15.09 11.06
C ASP A 161 -19.58 -16.23 10.64
N PRO A 162 -19.32 -16.42 9.33
CA PRO A 162 -18.35 -17.40 8.86
C PRO A 162 -16.96 -17.22 9.49
N CYS A 163 -16.30 -18.34 9.79
CA CYS A 163 -14.98 -18.35 10.41
C CYS A 163 -13.87 -18.00 9.43
N LEU A 164 -12.82 -17.37 9.96
CA LEU A 164 -11.70 -16.78 9.24
C LEU A 164 -10.76 -17.78 8.58
N CYS A 165 -10.74 -19.02 9.07
CA CYS A 165 -9.95 -20.09 8.47
C CYS A 165 -10.57 -20.65 7.18
N GLY A 166 -11.73 -20.11 6.74
CA GLY A 166 -12.42 -20.58 5.55
C GLY A 166 -13.16 -21.92 5.74
N SER A 167 -13.31 -22.40 6.97
CA SER A 167 -13.96 -23.70 7.25
C SER A 167 -15.47 -23.74 6.99
N GLY A 168 -16.09 -22.60 6.66
CA GLY A 168 -17.54 -22.47 6.51
C GLY A 168 -18.33 -22.53 7.83
N LYS A 169 -17.67 -22.81 8.97
CA LYS A 169 -18.31 -22.85 10.30
C LYS A 169 -18.56 -21.45 10.85
N LYS A 170 -19.52 -21.30 11.75
CA LYS A 170 -19.69 -20.07 12.56
C LYS A 170 -18.43 -19.80 13.39
N TYR A 171 -18.03 -18.54 13.53
CA TYR A 171 -16.80 -18.14 14.21
C TYR A 171 -16.67 -18.75 15.61
N LYS A 172 -17.75 -18.67 16.41
CA LYS A 172 -17.84 -19.25 17.79
C LYS A 172 -17.70 -20.77 17.91
N LYS A 173 -17.76 -21.47 16.78
CA LYS A 173 -17.68 -22.94 16.71
C LYS A 173 -16.39 -23.36 16.01
N CYS A 174 -15.42 -22.45 15.89
CA CYS A 174 -14.17 -22.69 15.21
C CYS A 174 -13.01 -21.92 15.87
N CYS A 175 -12.75 -20.68 15.47
CA CYS A 175 -11.56 -19.92 15.91
C CYS A 175 -11.85 -18.82 16.95
N GLY A 176 -13.09 -18.69 17.43
CA GLY A 176 -13.47 -17.70 18.44
C GLY A 176 -14.43 -18.23 19.48
#